data_AF-A0A561VI86-F1
#
_entry.id   AF-A0A561VI86-F1
#
_cell.length_a   1.000
_cell.length_b   1.000
_cell.length_c   1.000
_cell.angle_alpha   90.00
_cell.angle_beta   90.00
_cell.angle_gamma   90.00
#
_symmetry.space_group_name_H-M   'P 1'
#
loop_
_entity.id
_entity.type
_entity.pdbx_description
1 polymer ?
#
loop_
_entity_poly.entity_id
_entity_poly.type
_entity_poly.pdbx_seq_one_letter_code
_entity_poly.pdbx_strand_id
1 'polypeptide(L)'
;MSPRISPARRCACAIGAWSLVVTGAAHAGTVVAGAAVAAPPAEQAARRAMAATHVDIAGLDRTLWQLFTGFSVAMALFIFALGALNLLVLRRAPHLFLDSRAVPGLNLGIVLAALILSVRFFPPPPIVLLTVSCLAFGYVLFRPRLAGPA
;
A
#
# COMPACT_ATOMS: atom_id res chain seq x y z
N MET A 1 31.60 3.73 -16.78
CA MET A 1 30.40 3.90 -17.62
C MET A 1 29.17 3.77 -16.73
N SER A 2 28.35 4.82 -16.60
CA SER A 2 27.09 4.71 -15.84
C SER A 2 26.15 3.75 -16.57
N PRO A 3 25.66 2.68 -15.93
CA PRO A 3 24.74 1.75 -16.57
C PRO A 3 23.52 2.52 -17.08
N ARG A 4 23.18 2.36 -18.37
CA ARG A 4 21.98 2.97 -18.94
C ARG A 4 20.76 2.33 -18.29
N ILE A 5 20.14 3.05 -17.36
CA ILE A 5 18.90 2.66 -16.70
C ILE A 5 17.82 2.53 -17.78
N SER A 6 17.20 1.34 -17.88
CA SER A 6 16.06 1.13 -18.77
C SER A 6 14.89 2.05 -18.34
N PRO A 7 14.44 2.98 -19.20
CA PRO A 7 13.37 3.91 -18.86
C PRO A 7 12.06 3.16 -18.56
N ALA A 8 11.80 2.04 -19.24
CA ALA A 8 10.64 1.20 -19.00
C ALA A 8 10.63 0.57 -17.59
N ARG A 9 11.77 0.01 -17.14
CA ARG A 9 11.87 -0.59 -15.79
C ARG A 9 11.72 0.48 -14.71
N ARG A 10 12.31 1.66 -14.91
CA ARG A 10 12.15 2.80 -14.00
C ARG A 10 10.68 3.26 -13.93
N CYS A 11 10.01 3.37 -15.08
CA CYS A 11 8.60 3.72 -15.15
C CYS A 11 7.73 2.69 -14.43
N ALA A 12 7.98 1.38 -14.64
CA ALA A 12 7.28 0.32 -13.94
C ALA A 12 7.44 0.44 -12.41
N CYS A 13 8.66 0.60 -11.88
CA CYS A 13 8.86 0.83 -10.44
C CYS A 13 8.06 2.04 -9.93
N ALA A 14 8.07 3.14 -10.69
CA ALA A 14 7.34 4.35 -10.32
C ALA A 14 5.83 4.12 -10.29
N ILE A 15 5.27 3.42 -11.29
CA ILE A 15 3.85 3.05 -11.33
C ILE A 15 3.48 2.24 -10.10
N GLY A 16 4.23 1.17 -9.79
CA GLY A 16 3.95 0.34 -8.61
C GLY A 16 4.02 1.13 -7.30
N ALA A 17 5.00 2.01 -7.17
CA ALA A 17 5.14 2.85 -5.98
C ALA A 17 4.01 3.90 -5.86
N TRP A 18 3.63 4.56 -6.97
CA TRP A 18 2.52 5.51 -7.00
C TRP A 18 1.17 4.83 -6.73
N SER A 19 0.95 3.61 -7.20
CA SER A 19 -0.25 2.84 -6.89
C SER A 19 -0.42 2.61 -5.38
N LEU A 20 0.68 2.39 -4.64
CA LEU A 20 0.65 2.32 -3.18
C LEU A 20 0.35 3.68 -2.55
N VAL A 21 0.99 4.75 -3.01
CA VAL A 21 0.71 6.13 -2.53
C VAL A 21 -0.77 6.46 -2.69
N VAL A 22 -1.34 6.21 -3.87
CA VAL A 22 -2.75 6.46 -4.17
C VAL A 22 -3.65 5.58 -3.30
N THR A 23 -3.34 4.29 -3.13
CA THR A 23 -4.09 3.39 -2.24
C THR A 23 -4.15 3.92 -0.82
N GLY A 24 -2.99 4.28 -0.25
CA GLY A 24 -2.90 4.80 1.12
C GLY A 24 -3.63 6.13 1.29
N ALA A 25 -3.42 7.07 0.36
CA ALA A 25 -4.08 8.38 0.38
C ALA A 25 -5.60 8.28 0.22
N ALA A 26 -6.07 7.47 -0.74
CA ALA A 26 -7.49 7.23 -0.95
C ALA A 26 -8.12 6.56 0.28
N HIS A 27 -7.46 5.57 0.89
CA HIS A 27 -7.97 4.93 2.10
C HIS A 27 -8.11 5.94 3.25
N ALA A 28 -7.07 6.73 3.53
CA ALA A 28 -7.15 7.81 4.53
C ALA A 28 -8.31 8.77 4.23
N GLY A 29 -8.43 9.22 2.98
CA GLY A 29 -9.52 10.08 2.54
C GLY A 29 -10.91 9.47 2.80
N THR A 30 -11.10 8.18 2.51
CA THR A 30 -12.36 7.48 2.78
C THR A 30 -12.67 7.33 4.26
N VAL A 31 -11.65 7.13 5.11
CA VAL A 31 -11.83 7.04 6.56
C VAL A 31 -12.26 8.41 7.11
N VAL A 32 -11.59 9.48 6.70
CA VAL A 32 -11.92 10.85 7.14
C VAL A 32 -13.31 11.27 6.64
N ALA A 33 -13.61 11.05 5.35
CA ALA A 33 -14.92 11.36 4.79
C ALA A 33 -16.05 10.53 5.43
N GLY A 34 -15.82 9.24 5.66
CA GLY A 34 -16.79 8.33 6.28
C GLY A 34 -17.06 8.64 7.76
N ALA A 35 -16.16 9.35 8.44
CA ALA A 35 -16.39 9.87 9.77
C ALA A 35 -17.27 11.15 9.76
N ALA A 36 -17.22 11.94 8.69
CA ALA A 36 -17.97 13.19 8.55
C ALA A 36 -19.39 13.01 8.00
N VAL A 37 -19.64 11.95 7.22
CA VAL A 37 -20.94 11.68 6.59
C VAL A 37 -21.81 10.81 7.49
N ALA A 38 -23.11 11.12 7.54
CA ALA A 38 -24.08 10.30 8.25
C ALA A 38 -24.13 8.88 7.65
N ALA A 39 -23.76 7.89 8.47
CA ALA A 39 -23.77 6.50 8.05
C ALA A 39 -25.21 5.98 7.84
N PRO A 40 -25.42 4.97 6.98
CA PRO A 40 -26.71 4.27 6.88
C PRO A 40 -27.19 3.72 8.24
N PRO A 41 -28.51 3.58 8.49
CA PRO A 41 -29.02 3.18 9.81
C PRO A 41 -28.44 1.87 10.37
N ALA A 42 -28.25 0.87 9.51
CA ALA A 42 -27.64 -0.41 9.90
C ALA A 42 -26.17 -0.23 10.34
N GLU A 43 -25.41 0.62 9.65
CA GLU A 43 -24.03 0.93 10.03
C GLU A 43 -23.96 1.77 11.31
N GLN A 44 -24.91 2.70 11.53
CA GLN A 44 -24.97 3.48 12.76
C GLN A 44 -25.16 2.62 14.01
N ALA A 45 -25.93 1.54 13.93
CA ALA A 45 -26.10 0.60 15.04
C ALA A 45 -24.77 -0.09 15.38
N ALA A 46 -24.03 -0.55 14.36
CA ALA A 46 -22.72 -1.15 14.53
C ALA A 46 -21.70 -0.16 15.13
N ARG A 47 -21.64 1.08 14.60
CA ARG A 47 -20.75 2.13 15.15
C ARG A 47 -21.05 2.44 16.62
N ARG A 48 -22.34 2.50 17.00
CA ARG A 48 -22.75 2.69 18.40
C ARG A 48 -22.32 1.54 19.31
N ALA A 49 -22.49 0.29 18.86
CA ALA A 49 -22.02 -0.87 19.59
C ALA A 49 -20.49 -0.83 19.79
N MET A 50 -19.73 -0.53 18.73
CA MET A 50 -18.27 -0.39 18.82
C MET A 50 -17.83 0.76 19.74
N ALA A 51 -18.59 1.86 19.79
CA ALA A 51 -18.29 2.98 20.67
C ALA A 51 -18.61 2.69 22.14
N ALA A 52 -19.56 1.79 22.42
CA ALA A 52 -19.91 1.36 23.77
C ALA A 52 -19.05 0.21 24.30
N THR A 53 -18.34 -0.50 23.44
CA THR A 53 -17.46 -1.62 23.83
C THR A 53 -16.07 -1.10 24.17
N HIS A 54 -15.68 -1.22 25.43
CA HIS A 54 -14.36 -0.86 25.95
C HIS A 54 -13.40 -2.05 25.93
N VAL A 55 -12.13 -1.76 25.65
CA VAL A 55 -11.02 -2.72 25.62
C VAL A 55 -9.83 -2.08 26.33
N ASP A 56 -9.32 -2.76 27.35
CA ASP A 56 -8.04 -2.40 27.96
C ASP A 56 -6.89 -2.99 27.14
N ILE A 57 -5.98 -2.12 26.68
CA ILE A 57 -4.76 -2.54 26.01
C ILE A 57 -3.58 -1.93 26.76
N ALA A 58 -2.84 -2.77 27.49
CA ALA A 58 -1.69 -2.36 28.28
C ALA A 58 -2.01 -1.22 29.28
N GLY A 59 -3.18 -1.27 29.92
CA GLY A 59 -3.64 -0.27 30.89
C GLY A 59 -4.23 1.00 30.26
N LEU A 60 -4.41 1.03 28.93
CA LEU A 60 -5.10 2.11 28.23
C LEU A 60 -6.52 1.67 27.88
N ASP A 61 -7.51 2.35 28.45
CA ASP A 61 -8.91 2.17 28.07
C ASP A 61 -9.20 2.84 26.71
N ARG A 62 -9.69 2.04 25.77
CA ARG A 62 -10.08 2.45 24.42
C ARG A 62 -11.37 1.79 24.02
N THR A 63 -12.19 2.51 23.27
CA THR A 63 -13.37 1.90 22.65
C THR A 63 -12.96 1.15 21.39
N LEU A 64 -13.73 0.11 21.04
CA LEU A 64 -13.51 -0.64 19.80
C LEU A 64 -13.61 0.27 18.56
N TRP A 65 -14.40 1.33 18.63
CA TRP A 65 -14.47 2.37 17.59
C TRP A 65 -13.14 3.13 17.42
N GLN A 66 -12.51 3.54 18.52
CA GLN A 66 -11.20 4.20 18.49
C GLN A 66 -10.13 3.27 17.92
N LEU A 67 -10.14 1.99 18.29
CA LEU A 67 -9.20 1.01 17.77
C LEU A 67 -9.41 0.78 16.27
N PHE A 68 -10.65 0.56 15.84
CA PHE A 68 -10.98 0.35 14.43
C PHE A 68 -10.53 1.53 13.55
N THR A 69 -10.92 2.74 13.92
CA THR A 69 -10.54 3.96 13.18
C THR A 69 -9.03 4.21 13.23
N GLY A 70 -8.41 4.05 14.39
CA GLY A 70 -6.96 4.17 14.56
C GLY A 70 -6.18 3.19 13.69
N PHE A 71 -6.58 1.92 13.66
CA PHE A 71 -5.95 0.90 12.81
C PHE A 71 -6.13 1.21 11.32
N SER A 72 -7.31 1.64 10.87
CA SER A 72 -7.51 2.04 9.47
C SER A 72 -6.62 3.22 9.06
N VAL A 73 -6.47 4.24 9.92
CA VAL A 73 -5.58 5.38 9.65
C VAL A 73 -4.11 4.94 9.64
N ALA A 74 -3.68 4.13 10.60
CA ALA A 74 -2.31 3.61 10.64
C ALA A 74 -1.99 2.76 9.40
N MET A 75 -2.93 1.92 8.96
CA MET A 75 -2.80 1.13 7.74
C MET A 75 -2.66 2.02 6.49
N ALA A 76 -3.51 3.03 6.33
CA ALA A 76 -3.39 4.02 5.24
C ALA A 76 -2.00 4.67 5.22
N LEU A 77 -1.52 5.10 6.40
CA LEU A 77 -0.23 5.75 6.55
C LEU A 77 0.92 4.82 6.17
N PHE A 78 0.91 3.56 6.61
CA PHE A 78 1.96 2.60 6.26
C PHE A 78 1.98 2.29 4.77
N ILE A 79 0.82 2.11 4.13
CA ILE A 79 0.74 1.87 2.68
C ILE A 79 1.26 3.09 1.91
N PHE A 80 0.84 4.29 2.31
CA PHE A 80 1.32 5.55 1.73
C PHE A 80 2.85 5.69 1.88
N ALA A 81 3.35 5.49 3.10
CA ALA A 81 4.77 5.63 3.43
C ALA A 81 5.62 4.61 2.66
N LEU A 82 5.15 3.37 2.50
CA LEU A 82 5.83 2.37 1.69
C LEU A 82 5.95 2.81 0.23
N GLY A 83 4.86 3.32 -0.36
CA GLY A 83 4.89 3.90 -1.71
C GLY A 83 5.85 5.08 -1.82
N ALA A 84 5.78 6.04 -0.89
CA ALA A 84 6.65 7.21 -0.85
C ALA A 84 8.13 6.84 -0.68
N LEU A 85 8.43 5.87 0.19
CA LEU A 85 9.78 5.36 0.39
C LEU A 85 10.31 4.72 -0.90
N ASN A 86 9.51 3.90 -1.58
CA ASN A 86 9.89 3.33 -2.87
C ASN A 86 10.20 4.41 -3.92
N LEU A 87 9.40 5.49 -3.98
CA LEU A 87 9.68 6.64 -4.86
C LEU A 87 10.98 7.37 -4.48
N LEU A 88 11.23 7.58 -3.18
CA LEU A 88 12.45 8.19 -2.68
C LEU A 88 13.68 7.36 -3.05
N VAL A 89 13.63 6.04 -2.81
CA VAL A 89 14.68 5.10 -3.17
C VAL A 89 14.88 5.08 -4.69
N LEU A 90 13.82 5.05 -5.49
CA LEU A 90 13.93 5.09 -6.95
C LEU A 90 14.58 6.40 -7.45
N ARG A 91 14.41 7.51 -6.73
CA ARG A 91 15.03 8.80 -7.05
C ARG A 91 16.49 8.90 -6.61
N ARG A 92 16.83 8.37 -5.43
CA ARG A 92 18.14 8.56 -4.79
C ARG A 92 19.10 7.38 -4.96
N ALA A 93 18.57 6.16 -5.03
CA ALA A 93 19.32 4.91 -5.14
C ALA A 93 18.66 3.94 -6.13
N PRO A 94 18.49 4.33 -7.43
CA PRO A 94 17.78 3.51 -8.42
C PRO A 94 18.42 2.14 -8.67
N HIS A 95 19.72 2.00 -8.43
CA HIS A 95 20.45 0.73 -8.55
C HIS A 95 19.85 -0.38 -7.64
N LEU A 96 19.27 -0.02 -6.50
CA LEU A 96 18.62 -1.00 -5.60
C LEU A 96 17.40 -1.68 -6.24
N PHE A 97 16.69 -0.98 -7.12
CA PHE A 97 15.57 -1.54 -7.88
C PHE A 97 15.99 -2.19 -9.19
N LEU A 98 17.02 -1.63 -9.83
CA LEU A 98 17.34 -1.95 -11.21
C LEU A 98 18.45 -2.99 -11.34
N ASP A 99 19.42 -2.97 -10.42
CA ASP A 99 20.61 -3.82 -10.46
C ASP A 99 20.51 -4.98 -9.45
N SER A 100 19.52 -4.94 -8.56
CA SER A 100 19.18 -6.03 -7.62
C SER A 100 17.75 -6.53 -7.84
N ARG A 101 17.52 -7.81 -7.53
CA ARG A 101 16.18 -8.42 -7.48
C ARG A 101 15.55 -8.32 -6.09
N ALA A 102 16.34 -7.98 -5.07
CA ALA A 102 15.89 -8.01 -3.68
C ALA A 102 14.75 -7.03 -3.42
N VAL A 103 14.90 -5.75 -3.81
CA VAL A 103 13.87 -4.73 -3.53
C VAL A 103 12.60 -4.94 -4.36
N PRO A 104 12.65 -5.22 -5.68
CA PRO A 104 11.44 -5.57 -6.43
C PRO A 104 10.77 -6.85 -5.92
N GLY A 105 11.56 -7.86 -5.53
CA GLY A 105 11.05 -9.12 -4.98
C GLY A 105 10.35 -8.95 -3.64
N LEU A 106 10.94 -8.19 -2.72
CA LEU A 106 10.33 -7.85 -1.43
C LEU A 106 9.02 -7.09 -1.62
N ASN A 107 9.04 -6.05 -2.45
CA ASN A 107 7.83 -5.28 -2.76
C ASN A 107 6.74 -6.18 -3.37
N LEU A 108 7.09 -7.02 -4.35
CA LEU A 108 6.16 -7.96 -4.97
C LEU A 108 5.56 -8.92 -3.93
N GLY A 109 6.36 -9.47 -3.02
CA GLY A 109 5.88 -10.35 -1.95
C GLY A 109 4.89 -9.65 -1.02
N ILE A 110 5.20 -8.42 -0.59
CA ILE A 110 4.32 -7.60 0.26
C ILE A 110 3.00 -7.30 -0.48
N VAL A 111 3.06 -6.82 -1.73
CA VAL A 111 1.83 -6.45 -2.46
C VAL A 111 1.00 -7.65 -2.88
N LEU A 112 1.60 -8.82 -3.13
CA LEU A 112 0.87 -10.08 -3.37
C LEU A 112 0.10 -10.52 -2.13
N ALA A 113 0.73 -10.49 -0.96
CA ALA A 113 0.06 -10.83 0.30
C ALA A 113 -1.12 -9.86 0.54
N ALA A 114 -0.90 -8.56 0.34
CA ALA A 114 -1.96 -7.56 0.45
C ALA A 114 -3.08 -7.76 -0.57
N LEU A 115 -2.76 -8.16 -1.81
CA LEU A 115 -3.73 -8.42 -2.87
C LEU A 115 -4.61 -9.63 -2.53
N ILE A 116 -4.01 -10.72 -2.03
CA ILE A 116 -4.76 -11.92 -1.59
C ILE A 116 -5.78 -11.56 -0.50
N LEU A 117 -5.35 -10.79 0.50
CA LEU A 117 -6.25 -10.29 1.54
C LEU A 117 -7.33 -9.36 0.95
N SER A 118 -6.95 -8.49 0.02
CA SER A 118 -7.87 -7.56 -0.64
C SER A 118 -8.98 -8.26 -1.41
N VAL A 119 -8.64 -9.29 -2.19
CA VAL A 119 -9.63 -10.09 -2.94
C VAL A 119 -10.61 -10.80 -2.00
N ARG A 120 -10.15 -11.21 -0.82
CA ARG A 120 -11.00 -11.96 0.12
C ARG A 120 -11.93 -11.08 0.95
N PHE A 121 -11.47 -9.89 1.34
CA PHE A 121 -12.10 -9.10 2.40
C PHE A 121 -12.50 -7.67 2.00
N PHE A 122 -12.08 -7.17 0.84
CA PHE A 122 -12.23 -5.76 0.49
C PHE A 122 -12.97 -5.55 -0.84
N PRO A 123 -13.63 -4.39 -1.02
CA PRO A 123 -14.26 -4.02 -2.28
C PRO A 123 -13.23 -3.76 -3.39
N PRO A 124 -13.66 -3.60 -4.66
CA PRO A 124 -12.78 -3.55 -5.83
C PRO A 124 -11.64 -2.51 -5.86
N PRO A 125 -11.76 -1.27 -5.34
CA PRO A 125 -10.71 -0.25 -5.52
C PRO A 125 -9.28 -0.68 -5.07
N PRO A 126 -9.05 -1.21 -3.86
CA PRO A 126 -7.72 -1.73 -3.47
C PRO A 126 -7.26 -2.90 -4.33
N ILE A 127 -8.15 -3.76 -4.82
CA ILE A 127 -7.80 -4.91 -5.66
C ILE A 127 -7.13 -4.44 -6.95
N VAL A 128 -7.70 -3.41 -7.60
CA VAL A 128 -7.16 -2.87 -8.85
C VAL A 128 -5.78 -2.27 -8.65
N LEU A 129 -5.61 -1.38 -7.66
CA LEU A 129 -4.33 -0.70 -7.43
C LEU A 129 -3.22 -1.64 -6.96
N LEU A 130 -3.56 -2.64 -6.14
CA LEU A 130 -2.61 -3.67 -5.73
C LEU A 130 -2.25 -4.61 -6.88
N THR A 131 -3.20 -4.93 -7.77
CA THR A 131 -2.91 -5.69 -9.00
C THR A 131 -1.94 -4.92 -9.89
N VAL A 132 -2.16 -3.62 -10.10
CA VAL A 132 -1.23 -2.75 -10.84
C VAL A 132 0.17 -2.77 -10.20
N SER A 133 0.24 -2.70 -8.87
CA SER A 133 1.50 -2.76 -8.12
C SER A 133 2.21 -4.11 -8.31
N CYS A 134 1.49 -5.22 -8.23
CA CYS A 134 2.01 -6.57 -8.47
C CYS A 134 2.58 -6.71 -9.89
N LEU A 135 1.83 -6.27 -10.90
CA LEU A 135 2.26 -6.33 -12.30
C LEU A 135 3.50 -5.46 -12.53
N ALA A 136 3.55 -4.27 -11.94
CA ALA A 136 4.67 -3.36 -12.04
C ALA A 136 5.97 -3.93 -11.42
N PHE A 137 5.92 -4.42 -10.18
CA PHE A 137 7.09 -5.00 -9.52
C PHE A 137 7.48 -6.35 -10.14
N GLY A 138 6.49 -7.16 -10.54
CA GLY A 138 6.71 -8.40 -11.30
C GLY A 138 7.42 -8.15 -12.62
N TYR A 139 6.98 -7.15 -13.39
CA TYR A 139 7.65 -6.77 -14.65
C TYR A 139 9.13 -6.46 -14.43
N VAL A 140 9.47 -5.72 -13.38
CA VAL A 140 10.85 -5.35 -13.07
C VAL A 140 11.69 -6.56 -12.64
N LEU A 141 11.09 -7.50 -11.91
CA LEU A 141 11.74 -8.70 -11.38
C LEU A 141 12.06 -9.73 -12.48
N PHE A 142 11.12 -9.93 -13.41
CA PHE A 142 11.18 -10.99 -14.42
C PHE A 142 11.76 -10.52 -15.78
N ARG A 143 11.86 -9.22 -16.04
CA ARG A 143 12.53 -8.73 -17.26
C ARG A 143 14.05 -8.93 -17.18
N PRO A 144 14.69 -9.43 -18.26
CA PRO A 144 16.15 -9.54 -18.33
C PRO A 144 16.83 -8.18 -18.10
N ARG A 145 17.96 -8.20 -17.38
CA ARG A 145 18.88 -7.06 -17.37
C ARG A 145 19.51 -7.00 -18.76
N LEU A 146 19.44 -5.86 -19.45
CA LEU A 146 20.25 -5.66 -20.64
C LEU A 146 21.71 -5.75 -20.19
N ALA A 147 22.38 -6.86 -20.51
CA ALA A 147 23.80 -6.98 -20.30
C ALA A 147 24.48 -5.91 -21.17
N GLY A 148 25.27 -5.03 -20.56
CA GLY A 148 26.22 -4.23 -21.33
C GLY A 148 27.24 -5.16 -21.98
N PRO A 149 27.81 -4.81 -23.13
CA PRO A 149 28.89 -5.60 -23.72
C PRO A 149 30.04 -5.72 -22.71
N ALA A 150 30.53 -6.96 -22.57
CA ALA A 150 31.66 -7.33 -21.74
C ALA A 150 32.96 -6.67 -22.21
#